data_AF-A0A3C1UU07-F1
#
_entry.id   AF-A0A3C1UU07-F1
#
_cell.length_a   1.000
_cell.length_b   1.000
_cell.length_c   1.000
_cell.angle_alpha   90.00
_cell.angle_beta   90.00
_cell.angle_gamma   90.00
#
_symmetry.space_group_name_H-M   'P 1'
#
loop_
_entity.id
_entity.type
_entity.pdbx_description
1 polymer ?
#
loop_
_entity_poly.entity_id
_entity_poly.type
_entity_poly.pdbx_seq_one_letter_code
_entity_poly.pdbx_strand_id
1 'polypeptide(L)'
;MERLTQKLPKGGYQAKADASFVLERLGRLEDLYDALTAERDKIAARMEELRSQEKVKTAAYQQNMAHKLMLQGLMDRMDIYAGETPGAKK
;
A
#
# COMPACT_ATOMS: atom_id res chain seq x y z
N MET A 1 -14.16 11.80 2.33
CA MET A 1 -12.99 12.69 2.24
C MET A 1 -13.29 13.73 1.17
N GLU A 2 -13.17 15.02 1.48
CA GLU A 2 -13.35 16.07 0.47
C GLU A 2 -12.22 16.02 -0.57
N ARG A 3 -12.54 16.30 -1.83
CA ARG A 3 -11.59 16.23 -2.92
C ARG A 3 -10.81 17.54 -3.07
N LEU A 4 -9.52 17.50 -2.75
CA LEU A 4 -8.62 18.67 -2.79
C LEU A 4 -7.99 18.94 -4.16
N THR A 5 -8.16 18.04 -5.13
CA THR A 5 -7.57 18.16 -6.47
C THR A 5 -8.60 18.09 -7.59
N GLN A 6 -8.36 18.82 -8.67
CA GLN A 6 -9.12 18.77 -9.92
C GLN A 6 -8.28 18.11 -11.00
N LYS A 7 -8.83 17.09 -11.68
CA LYS A 7 -8.18 16.50 -12.86
C LYS A 7 -8.30 17.46 -14.03
N LEU A 8 -7.20 17.71 -14.73
CA LEU A 8 -7.17 18.60 -15.88
C LEU A 8 -7.49 17.83 -17.19
N PRO A 9 -8.10 18.48 -18.21
CA PRO A 9 -8.44 17.82 -19.47
C PRO A 9 -7.24 17.23 -20.22
N LYS A 10 -6.05 17.84 -20.08
CA LYS A 10 -4.80 17.39 -20.71
C LYS A 10 -3.99 16.42 -19.84
N GLY A 11 -4.57 15.90 -18.75
CA GLY A 11 -3.86 15.11 -17.74
C GLY A 11 -3.26 15.95 -16.62
N GLY A 12 -2.84 15.28 -15.54
CA GLY A 12 -2.37 15.95 -14.32
C GLY A 12 -3.51 16.47 -13.42
N TYR A 13 -3.11 17.14 -12.33
CA TYR A 13 -4.00 17.61 -11.29
C TYR A 13 -3.66 19.05 -10.87
N GLN A 14 -4.68 19.84 -10.56
CA GLN A 14 -4.56 21.17 -9.96
C GLN A 14 -5.15 21.17 -8.55
N ALA A 15 -4.51 21.89 -7.62
CA ALA A 15 -5.03 22.09 -6.27
C ALA A 15 -6.31 22.93 -6.29
N LYS A 16 -7.35 22.48 -5.57
CA LYS A 16 -8.57 23.25 -5.28
C LYS A 16 -8.51 23.98 -3.94
N ALA A 17 -7.60 23.55 -3.07
CA ALA A 17 -7.34 24.10 -1.75
C ALA A 17 -5.92 24.67 -1.71
N ASP A 18 -5.54 25.22 -0.55
CA ASP A 18 -4.16 25.64 -0.30
C ASP A 18 -3.16 24.51 -0.60
N ALA A 19 -2.06 24.86 -1.27
CA ALA A 19 -1.07 23.89 -1.71
C ALA A 19 -0.43 23.14 -0.54
N SER A 20 -0.22 23.80 0.61
CA SER A 20 0.32 23.16 1.81
C SER A 20 -0.60 22.05 2.33
N PHE A 21 -1.92 22.27 2.29
CA PHE A 21 -2.90 21.27 2.72
C PHE A 21 -3.00 20.09 1.76
N VAL A 22 -2.85 20.34 0.45
CA VAL A 22 -2.76 19.27 -0.55
C VAL A 22 -1.50 18.42 -0.33
N LEU A 23 -0.36 19.05 -0.09
CA LEU A 23 0.91 18.37 0.20
C LEU A 23 0.86 17.56 1.49
N GLU A 24 0.28 18.10 2.56
CA GLU A 24 0.10 17.37 3.82
C GLU A 24 -0.77 16.12 3.63
N ARG A 25 -1.85 16.23 2.83
CA ARG A 25 -2.69 15.06 2.52
C ARG A 25 -1.95 14.03 1.69
N LEU A 26 -1.10 14.46 0.75
CA LEU A 26 -0.26 13.56 -0.04
C LEU A 26 0.73 12.82 0.86
N GLY A 27 1.44 13.54 1.73
CA GLY A 27 2.37 12.94 2.70
C GLY A 27 1.70 11.89 3.59
N ARG A 28 0.49 12.15 4.10
CA ARG A 28 -0.26 11.14 4.88
C ARG A 28 -0.65 9.88 4.08
N LEU A 29 -0.82 9.99 2.76
CA LEU A 29 -1.07 8.84 1.90
C LEU A 29 0.22 8.07 1.60
N GLU A 30 1.35 8.77 1.51
CA GLU A 30 2.69 8.17 1.43
C GLU A 30 3.03 7.43 2.73
N ASP A 31 2.80 8.04 3.90
CA ASP A 31 2.95 7.40 5.21
C ASP A 31 2.10 6.11 5.33
N LEU A 32 0.87 6.15 4.79
CA LEU A 32 0.00 4.97 4.76
C LEU A 32 0.61 3.88 3.87
N TYR A 33 1.16 4.23 2.72
CA TYR A 33 1.82 3.26 1.83
C TYR A 33 3.01 2.59 2.53
N ASP A 34 3.83 3.38 3.23
CA ASP A 34 4.97 2.87 4.00
C ASP A 34 4.51 1.95 5.14
N ALA A 35 3.43 2.32 5.84
CA ALA A 35 2.85 1.49 6.89
C ALA A 35 2.33 0.14 6.35
N LEU A 36 1.64 0.14 5.21
CA LEU A 36 1.16 -1.08 4.55
C LEU A 36 2.32 -1.99 4.11
N THR A 37 3.40 -1.38 3.62
CA THR A 37 4.63 -2.09 3.23
C THR A 37 5.27 -2.76 4.45
N ALA A 38 5.45 -2.01 5.55
CA ALA A 38 6.00 -2.54 6.79
C ALA A 38 5.13 -3.66 7.39
N GLU A 39 3.79 -3.54 7.30
CA GLU A 39 2.86 -4.58 7.74
C GLU A 39 3.02 -5.87 6.92
N ARG A 40 3.07 -5.75 5.59
CA ARG A 40 3.28 -6.89 4.69
C ARG A 40 4.60 -7.61 5.01
N ASP A 41 5.67 -6.86 5.26
CA ASP A 41 6.99 -7.42 5.55
C ASP A 41 7.02 -8.13 6.91
N LYS A 42 6.33 -7.56 7.91
CA LYS A 42 6.15 -8.21 9.22
C LYS A 42 5.38 -9.53 9.11
N ILE A 43 4.33 -9.58 8.29
CA ILE A 43 3.58 -10.81 8.01
C ILE A 43 4.47 -11.84 7.32
N ALA A 44 5.26 -11.40 6.33
CA ALA A 44 6.20 -12.28 5.64
C ALA A 44 7.23 -12.89 6.61
N ALA A 45 7.79 -12.10 7.54
CA ALA A 45 8.69 -12.60 8.58
C ALA A 45 8.01 -13.64 9.48
N ARG A 46 6.76 -13.39 9.89
CA ARG A 46 5.98 -14.35 10.71
C ARG A 46 5.67 -15.65 9.98
N MET A 47 5.42 -15.58 8.67
CA MET A 47 5.25 -16.77 7.85
C MET A 47 6.53 -17.58 7.78
N GLU A 48 7.69 -16.94 7.75
CA GLU A 48 8.98 -17.61 7.71
C GLU A 48 9.31 -18.30 9.03
N GLU A 49 8.96 -17.67 10.16
CA GLU A 49 9.04 -18.30 11.47
C GLU A 49 8.12 -19.54 11.57
N LEU A 50 6.89 -19.45 11.04
CA LEU A 50 6.00 -20.62 10.99
C LEU A 50 6.56 -21.71 10.08
N ARG A 51 7.21 -21.34 8.97
CA ARG A 51 7.84 -22.30 8.05
C ARG A 51 9.02 -23.01 8.72
N SER A 52 9.87 -22.30 9.46
CA SER A 52 11.00 -22.92 10.17
C SER A 52 10.56 -23.88 11.28
N GLN A 53 9.31 -23.77 11.73
CA GLN A 53 8.66 -24.68 12.67
C GLN A 53 7.83 -25.78 11.99
N GLU A 54 7.91 -25.93 10.66
CA GLU A 54 7.10 -26.86 9.84
C GLU A 54 5.57 -26.63 9.90
N LYS A 55 5.13 -25.45 10.37
CA LYS A 55 3.72 -25.09 10.59
C LYS A 55 3.01 -24.51 9.36
N VAL A 56 3.47 -24.82 8.14
CA VAL A 56 2.93 -24.26 6.89
C VAL A 56 1.49 -24.68 6.57
N LYS A 57 1.01 -25.81 7.13
CA LYS A 57 -0.37 -26.29 6.95
C LYS A 57 -1.36 -25.76 8.00
N THR A 58 -0.90 -24.96 8.95
CA THR A 58 -1.75 -24.44 10.03
C THR A 58 -2.68 -23.34 9.53
N ALA A 59 -3.84 -23.20 10.18
CA ALA A 59 -4.77 -22.10 9.92
C ALA A 59 -4.08 -20.72 10.07
N ALA A 60 -3.17 -20.59 11.05
CA ALA A 60 -2.40 -19.36 11.25
C ALA A 60 -1.53 -19.01 10.04
N TYR A 61 -0.83 -19.98 9.43
CA TYR A 61 -0.03 -19.73 8.22
C TYR A 61 -0.92 -19.32 7.04
N GLN A 62 -2.06 -19.99 6.86
CA GLN A 62 -3.01 -19.67 5.78
C GLN A 62 -3.63 -18.28 5.94
N GLN A 63 -3.97 -17.87 7.17
CA GLN A 63 -4.45 -16.53 7.48
C GLN A 63 -3.39 -15.46 7.18
N ASN A 64 -2.13 -15.68 7.56
CA ASN A 64 -1.04 -14.76 7.24
C ASN A 64 -0.79 -14.68 5.73
N MET A 65 -0.86 -15.80 5.01
CA MET A 65 -0.75 -15.81 3.53
C MET A 65 -1.86 -14.99 2.89
N ALA A 66 -3.11 -15.20 3.29
CA ALA A 66 -4.26 -14.46 2.77
C ALA A 66 -4.11 -12.96 3.06
N HIS A 67 -3.67 -12.60 4.27
CA HIS A 67 -3.46 -11.21 4.64
C HIS A 67 -2.34 -10.55 3.81
N LYS A 68 -1.21 -11.24 3.62
CA LYS A 68 -0.11 -10.76 2.76
C LYS A 68 -0.59 -10.50 1.32
N LEU A 69 -1.38 -11.39 0.75
CA LEU A 69 -1.94 -11.23 -0.60
C LEU A 69 -2.91 -10.06 -0.69
N MET A 70 -3.74 -9.85 0.34
CA MET A 70 -4.63 -8.70 0.41
C MET A 70 -3.86 -7.38 0.45
N LEU A 71 -2.81 -7.28 1.27
CA LEU A 71 -1.95 -6.10 1.35
C LEU A 71 -1.24 -5.84 0.02
N GLN A 72 -0.70 -6.88 -0.62
CA GLN A 72 -0.07 -6.74 -1.93
C GLN A 72 -1.06 -6.21 -2.97
N GLY A 73 -2.27 -6.77 -3.04
CA GLY A 73 -3.29 -6.29 -3.99
C GLY A 73 -3.76 -4.86 -3.72
N LEU A 74 -3.74 -4.40 -2.46
CA LEU A 74 -4.01 -3.00 -2.12
C LEU A 74 -2.86 -2.10 -2.59
N MET A 75 -1.62 -2.46 -2.31
CA MET A 75 -0.43 -1.73 -2.75
C MET A 75 -0.36 -1.63 -4.29
N ASP A 76 -0.59 -2.73 -5.01
CA ASP A 76 -0.59 -2.75 -6.47
C ASP A 76 -1.61 -1.76 -7.05
N ARG A 77 -2.78 -1.63 -6.42
CA ARG A 77 -3.78 -0.62 -6.83
C ARG A 77 -3.29 0.80 -6.55
N MET A 78 -2.63 1.03 -5.42
CA MET A 78 -2.06 2.34 -5.10
C MET A 78 -0.97 2.73 -6.11
N ASP A 79 -0.09 1.80 -6.48
CA ASP A 79 0.95 2.01 -7.50
C ASP A 79 0.35 2.48 -8.83
N ILE A 80 -0.69 1.79 -9.32
CA ILE A 80 -1.41 2.17 -10.57
C ILE A 80 -1.88 3.63 -10.52
N TYR A 81 -2.44 4.06 -9.38
CA TYR A 81 -2.99 5.42 -9.24
C TYR A 81 -1.93 6.48 -8.92
N ALA A 82 -0.79 6.08 -8.35
CA ALA A 82 0.39 6.92 -8.21
C ALA A 82 1.10 7.17 -9.55
N GLY A 83 0.75 6.40 -10.60
CA GLY A 83 1.44 6.42 -11.88
C GLY A 83 2.73 5.59 -11.87
N GLU A 84 2.91 4.76 -10.85
CA GLU A 84 3.99 3.78 -10.74
C GLU A 84 3.57 2.48 -11.44
N THR A 85 4.56 1.67 -11.86
CA THR A 85 4.26 0.34 -12.38
C THR A 85 4.13 -0.63 -11.20
N PRO A 86 3.06 -1.44 -11.09
CA PRO A 86 2.89 -2.38 -9.99
C PRO A 86 4.11 -3.30 -9.84
N GLY A 87 4.67 -3.36 -8.63
CA GLY A 87 5.83 -4.20 -8.35
C GLY A 87 7.18 -3.67 -8.86
N ALA A 88 7.28 -2.38 -9.23
CA ALA A 88 8.54 -1.77 -9.65
C ALA A 88 9.54 -1.50 -8.50
N LYS A 89 9.11 -1.58 -7.24
CA LYS A 89 10.02 -1.45 -6.08
C LYS A 89 10.74 -2.78 -5.85
N LYS A 90 11.98 -2.86 -6.33
CA LYS A 90 12.97 -3.92 -6.04
C LYS A 90 13.81 -3.56 -4.83
#